data_AF-A0AA97M668-F1
#
_entry.id   AF-A0AA97M668-F1
#
_cell.length_a   1.000
_cell.length_b   1.000
_cell.length_c   1.000
_cell.angle_alpha   90.00
_cell.angle_beta   90.00
_cell.angle_gamma   90.00
#
_symmetry.space_group_name_H-M   'P 1'
#
loop_
_entity.id
_entity.type
_entity.pdbx_description
1 polymer ?
#
loop_
_entity_poly.entity_id
_entity_poly.type
_entity_poly.pdbx_seq_one_letter_code
_entity_poly.pdbx_strand_id
1 'polypeptide(L)'
;MARSSTSRRMHGLAAEVERRWPGCVAEAEHEGAGAWRLRWHCGPAREVVRGLVEEALPGVRVVLERSYCRRAYAVQVLALVLDGTLEPDRLLAEAVKARMDENIAEPDQAEGRLAALATRLEQAAEQSGLPAWDERAVCDLVGERGVSWLLTPRQPKTDSTDVLVMSPAEHLTHRYLATDLPPRLMRGAEAAWHHRLQALPARELLDRALADPDLDAADHLAVVGLLAQLRAEWEATEATALQRAHEAGASWADIGAALGITRQSAHARARRRSTGTPTRLSGQH
;
A
#
# COMPACT_ATOMS: atom_id res chain seq x y z
N MET A 1 -23.97 32.78 -34.43
CA MET A 1 -24.18 33.00 -32.98
C MET A 1 -23.93 31.76 -32.10
N ALA A 2 -24.05 30.52 -32.61
CA ALA A 2 -23.86 29.29 -31.79
C ALA A 2 -22.45 29.09 -31.19
N ARG A 3 -21.37 29.48 -31.89
CA ARG A 3 -19.97 29.27 -31.42
C ARG A 3 -19.63 29.98 -30.11
N SER A 4 -20.21 31.16 -29.86
CA SER A 4 -20.00 31.94 -28.62
C SER A 4 -20.65 31.26 -27.40
N SER A 5 -21.81 30.62 -27.61
CA SER A 5 -22.53 29.86 -26.57
C SER A 5 -21.76 28.61 -26.14
N THR A 6 -21.30 27.79 -27.10
CA THR A 6 -20.54 26.56 -26.81
C THR A 6 -19.23 26.87 -26.09
N SER A 7 -18.51 27.91 -26.53
CA SER A 7 -17.27 28.33 -25.87
C SER A 7 -17.50 28.69 -24.40
N ARG A 8 -18.50 29.51 -24.10
CA ARG A 8 -18.82 29.89 -22.71
C ARG A 8 -19.17 28.69 -21.84
N ARG A 9 -19.95 27.74 -22.38
CA ARG A 9 -20.33 26.51 -21.68
C ARG A 9 -19.14 25.59 -21.43
N MET A 10 -18.23 25.46 -22.39
CA MET A 10 -17.01 24.66 -22.23
C MET A 10 -16.10 25.20 -21.13
N HIS A 11 -15.88 26.51 -21.10
CA HIS A 11 -15.10 27.14 -20.01
C HIS A 11 -15.84 27.07 -18.67
N GLY A 12 -17.18 27.19 -18.69
CA GLY A 12 -18.00 26.99 -17.49
C GLY A 12 -17.92 25.57 -16.94
N LEU A 13 -17.86 24.57 -17.82
CA LEU A 13 -17.68 23.17 -17.46
C LEU A 13 -16.29 22.92 -16.86
N ALA A 14 -15.23 23.47 -17.46
CA ALA A 14 -13.88 23.39 -16.90
C ALA A 14 -13.83 23.96 -15.46
N ALA A 15 -14.36 25.18 -15.27
CA ALA A 15 -14.45 25.80 -13.94
C ALA A 15 -15.34 25.00 -12.97
N GLU A 16 -16.38 24.33 -13.46
CA GLU A 16 -17.20 23.44 -12.64
C GLU A 16 -16.43 22.20 -12.17
N VAL A 17 -15.60 21.61 -13.03
CA VAL A 17 -14.72 20.51 -12.65
C VAL A 17 -13.75 20.97 -11.55
N GLU A 18 -13.07 22.09 -11.72
CA GLU A 18 -12.17 22.64 -10.68
C GLU A 18 -12.89 22.91 -9.35
N ARG A 19 -14.12 23.44 -9.42
CA ARG A 19 -14.92 23.74 -8.23
C ARG A 19 -15.36 22.46 -7.48
N ARG A 20 -15.71 21.41 -8.20
CA ARG A 20 -16.17 20.13 -7.60
C ARG A 20 -15.02 19.28 -7.08
N TRP A 21 -13.82 19.42 -7.66
CA TRP A 21 -12.61 18.68 -7.26
C TRP A 21 -11.47 19.64 -6.93
N PRO A 22 -11.37 20.11 -5.68
CA PRO A 22 -10.30 21.02 -5.25
C PRO A 22 -8.91 20.47 -5.57
N GLY A 23 -8.05 21.30 -6.16
CA GLY A 23 -6.69 20.91 -6.60
C GLY A 23 -6.64 20.36 -8.03
N CYS A 24 -7.79 20.10 -8.66
CA CYS A 24 -7.87 19.86 -10.10
C CYS A 24 -7.66 21.18 -10.86
N VAL A 25 -6.91 21.13 -11.96
CA VAL A 25 -6.83 22.21 -12.95
C VAL A 25 -7.45 21.70 -14.25
N ALA A 26 -8.40 22.41 -14.83
CA ALA A 26 -9.12 21.99 -16.03
C ALA A 26 -9.10 23.09 -17.10
N GLU A 27 -8.81 22.69 -18.34
CA GLU A 27 -8.65 23.59 -19.47
C GLU A 27 -9.48 23.11 -20.66
N ALA A 28 -10.21 24.03 -21.28
CA ALA A 28 -11.00 23.76 -22.47
C ALA A 28 -10.40 24.46 -23.69
N GLU A 29 -10.02 23.68 -24.71
CA GLU A 29 -9.43 24.17 -25.96
C GLU A 29 -10.33 23.82 -27.15
N HIS A 30 -10.37 24.70 -28.15
CA HIS A 30 -11.09 24.43 -29.40
C HIS A 30 -10.12 23.84 -30.44
N GLU A 31 -10.34 22.60 -30.88
CA GLU A 31 -9.44 21.86 -31.78
C GLU A 31 -9.65 22.15 -33.28
N GLY A 32 -10.65 22.96 -33.63
CA GLY A 32 -11.07 23.11 -35.03
C GLY A 32 -12.13 22.07 -35.43
N ALA A 33 -12.74 22.23 -36.61
CA ALA A 33 -13.83 21.39 -37.12
C ALA A 33 -15.05 21.22 -36.20
N GLY A 34 -15.24 22.12 -35.21
CA GLY A 34 -16.33 22.04 -34.24
C GLY A 34 -16.09 21.05 -33.09
N ALA A 35 -14.87 20.52 -32.95
CA ALA A 35 -14.47 19.69 -31.83
C ALA A 35 -13.82 20.52 -30.71
N TRP A 36 -14.02 20.08 -29.48
CA TRP A 36 -13.41 20.65 -28.28
C TRP A 36 -12.53 19.60 -27.60
N ARG A 37 -11.50 20.06 -26.89
CA ARG A 37 -10.73 19.27 -25.95
C ARG A 37 -10.99 19.78 -24.56
N LEU A 38 -11.31 18.90 -23.62
CA LEU A 38 -11.31 19.20 -22.20
C LEU A 38 -10.18 18.41 -21.57
N ARG A 39 -9.16 19.12 -21.09
CA ARG A 39 -8.05 18.57 -20.33
C ARG A 39 -8.26 18.82 -18.86
N TRP A 40 -7.86 17.89 -18.02
CA TRP A 40 -7.74 18.17 -16.59
C TRP A 40 -6.57 17.42 -15.96
N HIS A 41 -6.04 17.99 -14.88
CA HIS A 41 -4.87 17.51 -14.16
C HIS A 41 -5.24 17.15 -12.72
N CYS A 42 -5.12 15.87 -12.39
CA CYS A 42 -5.66 15.29 -11.15
C CYS A 42 -7.18 15.55 -10.98
N GLY A 43 -7.87 14.83 -10.10
CA GLY A 43 -9.34 14.90 -10.00
C GLY A 43 -10.06 13.74 -10.69
N PRO A 44 -11.32 13.89 -11.15
CA PRO A 44 -12.24 12.78 -11.34
C PRO A 44 -11.90 11.84 -12.50
N ALA A 45 -12.49 10.65 -12.47
CA ALA A 45 -12.44 9.70 -13.57
C ALA A 45 -13.06 10.27 -14.86
N ARG A 46 -12.57 9.80 -16.01
CA ARG A 46 -13.02 10.23 -17.34
C ARG A 46 -14.53 10.07 -17.52
N GLU A 47 -15.12 9.01 -16.99
CA GLU A 47 -16.56 8.76 -17.10
C GLU A 47 -17.42 9.77 -16.33
N VAL A 48 -16.93 10.27 -15.19
CA VAL A 48 -17.61 11.34 -14.44
C VAL A 48 -17.63 12.63 -15.27
N VAL A 49 -16.48 13.01 -15.85
CA VAL A 49 -16.39 14.20 -16.71
C VAL A 49 -17.20 14.03 -17.98
N ARG A 50 -17.23 12.83 -18.57
CA ARG A 50 -18.08 12.50 -19.72
C ARG A 50 -19.56 12.76 -19.42
N GLY A 51 -20.05 12.31 -18.26
CA GLY A 51 -21.42 12.59 -17.82
C GLY A 51 -21.72 14.09 -17.73
N LEU A 52 -20.80 14.88 -17.17
CA LEU A 52 -20.96 16.34 -17.11
C LEU A 52 -20.98 17.01 -18.49
N VAL A 53 -20.16 16.51 -19.43
CA VAL A 53 -20.15 17.00 -20.82
C VAL A 53 -21.47 16.69 -21.51
N GLU A 54 -21.98 15.46 -21.38
CA GLU A 54 -23.23 15.03 -22.01
C GLU A 54 -24.43 15.84 -21.49
N GLU A 55 -24.44 16.18 -20.20
CA GLU A 55 -25.47 17.02 -19.58
C GLU A 55 -25.39 18.49 -20.07
N ALA A 56 -24.19 19.08 -20.07
CA ALA A 56 -24.01 20.50 -20.39
C ALA A 56 -24.05 20.80 -21.90
N LEU A 57 -23.58 19.86 -22.73
CA LEU A 57 -23.28 20.04 -24.15
C LEU A 57 -23.66 18.80 -24.99
N PRO A 58 -24.94 18.40 -24.99
CA PRO A 58 -25.39 17.23 -25.73
C PRO A 58 -25.09 17.37 -27.23
N GLY A 59 -24.50 16.33 -27.81
CA GLY A 59 -24.18 16.25 -29.25
C GLY A 59 -22.94 17.05 -29.68
N VAL A 60 -22.23 17.72 -28.78
CA VAL A 60 -20.94 18.34 -29.08
C VAL A 60 -19.84 17.29 -28.97
N ARG A 61 -18.98 17.21 -29.98
CA ARG A 61 -17.80 16.34 -29.94
C ARG A 61 -16.74 16.94 -29.02
N VAL A 62 -16.54 16.31 -27.86
CA VAL A 62 -15.50 16.70 -26.89
C VAL A 62 -14.52 15.53 -26.71
N VAL A 63 -13.23 15.80 -26.89
CA VAL A 63 -12.13 14.90 -26.56
C VAL A 63 -11.76 15.13 -25.10
N LEU A 64 -11.71 14.05 -24.31
CA LEU A 64 -11.41 14.10 -22.89
C LEU A 64 -10.00 13.58 -22.63
N GLU A 65 -9.16 14.42 -22.05
CA GLU A 65 -7.77 14.08 -21.73
C GLU A 65 -7.51 14.31 -20.24
N ARG A 66 -7.19 13.22 -19.54
CA ARG A 66 -6.84 13.26 -18.12
C ARG A 66 -5.34 13.11 -17.99
N SER A 67 -4.73 14.01 -17.22
CA SER A 67 -3.36 13.91 -16.76
C SER A 67 -3.33 13.71 -15.25
N TYR A 68 -2.22 13.17 -14.74
CA TYR A 68 -2.09 12.74 -13.35
C TYR A 68 -0.88 13.42 -12.71
N CYS A 69 -1.06 13.89 -11.49
CA CYS A 69 -0.03 14.47 -10.64
C CYS A 69 0.87 13.38 -10.06
N ARG A 70 2.05 13.77 -9.58
CA ARG A 70 3.06 12.88 -8.98
C ARG A 70 2.47 12.01 -7.88
N ARG A 71 1.60 12.59 -7.05
CA ARG A 71 0.90 11.90 -5.97
C ARG A 71 0.13 10.68 -6.47
N ALA A 72 -0.62 10.85 -7.56
CA ALA A 72 -1.37 9.76 -8.19
C ALA A 72 -0.42 8.66 -8.68
N TYR A 73 0.67 9.02 -9.37
CA TYR A 73 1.66 8.01 -9.76
C TYR A 73 2.30 7.32 -8.55
N ALA A 74 2.66 8.06 -7.49
CA ALA A 74 3.30 7.51 -6.30
C ALA A 74 2.40 6.54 -5.56
N VAL A 75 1.12 6.89 -5.35
CA VAL A 75 0.14 6.01 -4.72
C VAL A 75 -0.08 4.76 -5.55
N GLN A 76 -0.30 4.92 -6.86
CA GLN A 76 -0.68 3.80 -7.72
C GLN A 76 0.48 2.85 -8.01
N VAL A 77 1.70 3.37 -8.23
CA VAL A 77 2.87 2.51 -8.40
C VAL A 77 3.14 1.71 -7.12
N LEU A 78 3.03 2.32 -5.94
CA LEU A 78 3.22 1.60 -4.68
C LEU A 78 2.13 0.56 -4.46
N ALA A 79 0.86 0.89 -4.71
CA ALA A 79 -0.23 -0.06 -4.55
C ALA A 79 -0.03 -1.31 -5.43
N LEU A 80 0.25 -1.11 -6.72
CA LEU A 80 0.38 -2.18 -7.71
C LEU A 80 1.66 -3.00 -7.58
N VAL A 81 2.74 -2.42 -7.07
CA VAL A 81 3.97 -3.17 -6.82
C VAL A 81 3.83 -3.94 -5.50
N LEU A 82 3.30 -3.33 -4.43
CA LEU A 82 3.13 -3.99 -3.13
C LEU A 82 2.14 -5.17 -3.19
N ASP A 83 1.09 -5.07 -4.01
CA ASP A 83 0.15 -6.18 -4.21
C ASP A 83 0.66 -7.26 -5.20
N GLY A 84 1.76 -6.99 -5.89
CA GLY A 84 2.38 -7.89 -6.88
C GLY A 84 1.68 -7.93 -8.23
N THR A 85 0.78 -7.00 -8.53
CA THR A 85 0.09 -6.89 -9.82
C THR A 85 1.03 -6.40 -10.92
N LEU A 86 2.00 -5.55 -10.56
CA LEU A 86 3.02 -5.06 -11.48
C LEU A 86 4.41 -5.45 -10.99
N GLU A 87 5.16 -6.10 -11.89
CA GLU A 87 6.60 -6.25 -11.72
C GLU A 87 7.27 -4.95 -12.20
N PRO A 88 8.24 -4.41 -11.44
CA PRO A 88 8.94 -3.20 -11.82
C PRO A 88 9.82 -3.46 -13.05
N ASP A 89 9.38 -2.95 -14.20
CA ASP A 89 10.10 -3.01 -15.46
C ASP A 89 10.20 -1.62 -16.12
N ARG A 90 10.71 -1.56 -17.36
CA ARG A 90 10.92 -0.31 -18.10
C ARG A 90 9.63 0.38 -18.55
N LEU A 91 8.48 -0.27 -18.42
CA LEU A 91 7.17 0.24 -18.86
C LEU A 91 6.23 0.49 -17.66
N LEU A 92 6.80 0.58 -16.45
CA LEU A 92 6.05 0.73 -15.21
C LEU A 92 5.16 1.98 -15.23
N ALA A 93 5.66 3.10 -15.73
CA ALA A 93 4.89 4.35 -15.80
C ALA A 93 3.69 4.23 -16.75
N GLU A 94 3.86 3.58 -17.91
CA GLU A 94 2.80 3.32 -18.87
C GLU A 94 1.74 2.37 -18.29
N ALA A 95 2.16 1.31 -17.60
CA ALA A 95 1.27 0.36 -16.95
C ALA A 95 0.45 1.01 -15.83
N VAL A 96 1.10 1.81 -14.97
CA VAL A 96 0.44 2.59 -13.91
C VAL A 96 -0.56 3.58 -14.52
N LYS A 97 -0.17 4.29 -15.58
CA LYS A 97 -1.07 5.22 -16.27
C LYS A 97 -2.28 4.49 -16.87
N ALA A 98 -2.07 3.38 -17.58
CA ALA A 98 -3.15 2.59 -18.17
C ALA A 98 -4.14 2.14 -17.09
N ARG A 99 -3.63 1.71 -15.92
CA ARG A 99 -4.47 1.32 -14.79
C ARG A 99 -5.28 2.48 -14.23
N MET A 100 -4.69 3.66 -14.10
CA MET A 100 -5.42 4.86 -13.67
C MET A 100 -6.48 5.32 -14.68
N ASP A 101 -6.27 5.04 -15.97
CA ASP A 101 -7.22 5.35 -17.04
C ASP A 101 -8.46 4.41 -17.00
N GLU A 102 -8.37 3.21 -16.40
CA GLU A 102 -9.45 2.20 -16.45
C GLU A 102 -10.69 2.52 -15.62
N ASN A 103 -10.58 3.24 -14.50
CA ASN A 103 -11.66 3.97 -13.78
C ASN A 103 -11.27 4.36 -12.33
N ILE A 104 -10.01 4.68 -12.05
CA ILE A 104 -9.67 5.12 -10.69
C ILE A 104 -10.18 6.54 -10.48
N ALA A 105 -11.22 6.66 -9.64
CA ALA A 105 -11.89 7.92 -9.36
C ALA A 105 -10.92 8.93 -8.72
N GLU A 106 -10.18 8.49 -7.72
CA GLU A 106 -9.29 9.31 -6.90
C GLU A 106 -7.92 8.62 -6.75
N PRO A 107 -7.07 8.69 -7.79
CA PRO A 107 -5.83 7.90 -7.86
C PRO A 107 -4.73 8.39 -6.91
N ASP A 108 -4.87 9.61 -6.38
CA ASP A 108 -3.98 10.28 -5.44
C ASP A 108 -4.32 10.03 -3.97
N GLN A 109 -5.46 9.39 -3.68
CA GLN A 109 -5.93 9.11 -2.33
C GLN A 109 -5.36 7.79 -1.80
N ALA A 110 -4.79 7.85 -0.60
CA ALA A 110 -4.31 6.70 0.16
C ALA A 110 -4.33 7.02 1.65
N GLU A 111 -4.39 5.99 2.49
CA GLU A 111 -4.37 6.11 3.94
C GLU A 111 -3.22 5.32 4.57
N GLY A 112 -2.96 5.61 5.86
CA GLY A 112 -2.01 4.87 6.68
C GLY A 112 -0.62 4.77 6.08
N ARG A 113 -0.09 3.54 6.03
CA ARG A 113 1.28 3.29 5.60
C ARG A 113 1.51 3.58 4.12
N LEU A 114 0.55 3.28 3.25
CA LEU A 114 0.64 3.56 1.83
C LEU A 114 0.75 5.07 1.58
N ALA A 115 -0.05 5.87 2.29
CA ALA A 115 0.00 7.32 2.19
C ALA A 115 1.38 7.88 2.57
N ALA A 116 1.95 7.38 3.68
CA ALA A 116 3.25 7.80 4.17
C ALA A 116 4.40 7.39 3.22
N LEU A 117 4.34 6.17 2.65
CA LEU A 117 5.29 5.71 1.64
C LEU A 117 5.26 6.59 0.40
N ALA A 118 4.06 6.89 -0.10
CA ALA A 118 3.89 7.76 -1.26
C ALA A 118 4.46 9.16 -1.01
N THR A 119 4.24 9.73 0.19
CA THR A 119 4.79 11.05 0.56
C THR A 119 6.32 11.04 0.57
N ARG A 120 6.93 9.99 1.12
CA ARG A 120 8.39 9.86 1.14
C ARG A 120 8.97 9.65 -0.27
N LEU A 121 8.27 8.93 -1.13
CA LEU A 121 8.64 8.73 -2.53
C LEU A 121 8.59 10.05 -3.32
N GLU A 122 7.55 10.87 -3.12
CA GLU A 122 7.43 12.20 -3.73
C GLU A 122 8.57 13.12 -3.32
N GLN A 123 8.88 13.18 -2.02
CA GLN A 123 9.99 13.97 -1.49
C GLN A 123 11.34 13.54 -2.08
N ALA A 124 11.55 12.24 -2.28
CA ALA A 124 12.77 11.75 -2.90
C ALA A 124 12.84 12.07 -4.39
N ALA A 125 11.72 12.04 -5.11
CA ALA A 125 11.65 12.47 -6.51
C ALA A 125 12.02 13.96 -6.64
N GLU A 126 11.52 14.82 -5.75
CA GLU A 126 11.88 16.24 -5.71
C GLU A 126 13.38 16.45 -5.46
N GLN A 127 13.98 15.63 -4.61
CA GLN A 127 15.40 15.71 -4.27
C GLN A 127 16.33 15.08 -5.32
N SER A 128 15.80 14.26 -6.23
CA SER A 128 16.58 13.54 -7.24
C SER A 128 17.12 14.45 -8.37
N GLY A 129 16.69 15.72 -8.42
CA GLY A 129 17.05 16.65 -9.49
C GLY A 129 16.35 16.39 -10.82
N LEU A 130 15.41 15.43 -10.85
CA LEU A 130 14.53 15.20 -11.98
C LEU A 130 13.62 16.43 -12.22
N PRO A 131 13.20 16.67 -13.47
CA PRO A 131 12.40 17.85 -13.79
C PRO A 131 11.11 17.89 -12.97
N ALA A 132 10.78 19.05 -12.40
CA ALA A 132 9.59 19.19 -11.55
C ALA A 132 8.29 18.83 -12.26
N TRP A 133 8.24 18.96 -13.59
CA TRP A 133 7.10 18.59 -14.43
C TRP A 133 7.01 17.09 -14.73
N ASP A 134 8.03 16.30 -14.43
CA ASP A 134 7.99 14.86 -14.65
C ASP A 134 7.26 14.17 -13.49
N GLU A 135 5.96 13.99 -13.69
CA GLU A 135 5.09 13.31 -12.74
C GLU A 135 5.40 11.80 -12.65
N ARG A 136 6.09 11.23 -13.65
CA ARG A 136 6.41 9.80 -13.76
C ARG A 136 7.73 9.43 -13.08
N ALA A 137 8.54 10.41 -12.68
CA ALA A 137 9.81 10.24 -11.98
C ALA A 137 9.75 9.26 -10.78
N VAL A 138 8.62 9.21 -10.08
CA VAL A 138 8.40 8.28 -8.97
C VAL A 138 8.36 6.80 -9.42
N CYS A 139 7.89 6.53 -10.64
CA CYS A 139 7.91 5.18 -11.20
C CYS A 139 9.34 4.73 -11.52
N ASP A 140 10.17 5.64 -12.03
CA ASP A 140 11.57 5.36 -12.30
C ASP A 140 12.32 5.03 -11.01
N LEU A 141 12.12 5.82 -9.94
CA LEU A 141 12.70 5.54 -8.64
C LEU A 141 12.30 4.17 -8.09
N VAL A 142 11.03 3.77 -8.25
CA VAL A 142 10.56 2.44 -7.83
C VAL A 142 11.16 1.33 -8.70
N GLY A 143 11.25 1.52 -10.00
CA GLY A 143 11.89 0.58 -10.91
C GLY A 143 13.38 0.38 -10.61
N GLU A 144 14.09 1.46 -10.32
CA GLU A 144 15.54 1.45 -10.09
C GLU A 144 15.94 0.99 -8.69
N ARG A 145 15.18 1.39 -7.66
CA ARG A 145 15.57 1.23 -6.24
C ARG A 145 14.67 0.27 -5.47
N GLY A 146 13.53 -0.13 -6.06
CA GLY A 146 12.46 -0.79 -5.33
C GLY A 146 11.77 0.15 -4.34
N VAL A 147 11.15 -0.42 -3.31
CA VAL A 147 10.38 0.30 -2.28
C VAL A 147 10.94 0.10 -0.87
N SER A 148 11.79 -0.91 -0.63
CA SER A 148 12.33 -1.22 0.71
C SER A 148 13.12 -0.08 1.34
N TRP A 149 13.80 0.75 0.52
CA TRP A 149 14.54 1.92 0.97
C TRP A 149 13.65 3.06 1.52
N LEU A 150 12.34 3.01 1.27
CA LEU A 150 11.38 3.96 1.83
C LEU A 150 11.13 3.70 3.33
N LEU A 151 11.50 2.52 3.83
CA LEU A 151 11.37 2.18 5.24
C LEU A 151 12.61 2.58 6.05
N THR A 152 12.39 2.89 7.32
CA THR A 152 13.46 3.22 8.26
C THR A 152 13.77 2.00 9.14
N PRO A 153 15.03 1.54 9.19
CA PRO A 153 15.44 0.47 10.11
C PRO A 153 15.13 0.84 11.56
N ARG A 154 14.82 -0.18 12.38
CA ARG A 154 14.54 0.01 13.81
C ARG A 154 15.78 0.53 14.54
N GLN A 155 15.55 1.34 15.55
CA GLN A 155 16.56 1.78 16.51
C GLN A 155 16.09 1.43 17.94
N PRO A 156 17.00 1.29 18.93
CA PRO A 156 16.64 0.85 20.27
C PRO A 156 15.66 1.77 21.02
N LYS A 157 15.53 3.03 20.59
CA LYS A 157 14.63 4.04 21.17
C LYS A 157 13.60 4.57 20.18
N THR A 158 13.39 3.89 19.06
CA THR A 158 12.43 4.36 18.06
C THR A 158 11.03 4.41 18.64
N ASP A 159 10.32 5.51 18.37
CA ASP A 159 8.89 5.61 18.62
C ASP A 159 8.17 4.59 17.74
N SER A 160 7.52 3.60 18.37
CA SER A 160 6.85 2.51 17.66
C SER A 160 5.62 2.95 16.85
N THR A 161 5.24 4.24 16.94
CA THR A 161 4.06 4.79 16.27
C THR A 161 4.34 5.31 14.86
N ASP A 162 5.60 5.47 14.46
CA ASP A 162 5.94 5.84 13.09
C ASP A 162 5.71 4.66 12.13
N VAL A 163 4.76 4.84 11.21
CA VAL A 163 4.32 3.84 10.23
C VAL A 163 5.39 3.47 9.20
N LEU A 164 6.46 4.28 9.07
CA LEU A 164 7.58 3.99 8.16
C LEU A 164 8.72 3.23 8.84
N VAL A 165 8.67 3.07 10.16
CA VAL A 165 9.63 2.23 10.88
C VAL A 165 9.35 0.77 10.55
N MET A 166 10.39 0.03 10.19
CA MET A 166 10.29 -1.39 9.89
C MET A 166 9.70 -2.16 11.09
N SER A 167 8.77 -3.07 10.80
CA SER A 167 8.36 -4.10 11.75
C SER A 167 9.55 -4.98 12.15
N PRO A 168 9.47 -5.75 13.24
CA PRO A 168 10.54 -6.67 13.62
C PRO A 168 10.94 -7.65 12.51
N ALA A 169 9.96 -8.22 11.80
CA ALA A 169 10.22 -9.13 10.68
C ALA A 169 10.89 -8.42 9.48
N GLU A 170 10.43 -7.20 9.16
CA GLU A 170 10.99 -6.38 8.08
C GLU A 170 12.44 -5.97 8.37
N HIS A 171 12.75 -5.61 9.61
CA HIS A 171 14.09 -5.22 10.01
C HIS A 171 15.08 -6.37 9.88
N LEU A 172 14.72 -7.56 10.40
CA LEU A 172 15.55 -8.75 10.26
C LEU A 172 15.65 -9.22 8.79
N THR A 173 14.56 -9.07 8.01
CA THR A 173 14.60 -9.35 6.57
C THR A 173 15.60 -8.44 5.86
N HIS A 174 15.57 -7.13 6.16
CA HIS A 174 16.49 -6.17 5.60
C HIS A 174 17.95 -6.50 5.94
N ARG A 175 18.22 -6.93 7.18
CA ARG A 175 19.55 -7.39 7.60
C ARG A 175 20.03 -8.60 6.80
N TYR A 176 19.20 -9.64 6.69
CA TYR A 176 19.63 -10.93 6.13
C TYR A 176 19.59 -11.03 4.61
N LEU A 177 18.84 -10.17 3.93
CA LEU A 177 18.80 -10.11 2.47
C LEU A 177 19.73 -9.03 1.91
N ALA A 178 20.86 -8.78 2.59
CA ALA A 178 21.82 -7.71 2.31
C ALA A 178 21.94 -7.34 0.81
N THR A 179 21.83 -6.03 0.57
CA THR A 179 21.22 -5.44 -0.63
C THR A 179 22.25 -4.90 -1.62
N ASP A 180 23.35 -5.62 -1.84
CA ASP A 180 24.46 -5.12 -2.70
C ASP A 180 24.21 -5.34 -4.19
N LEU A 181 23.19 -6.13 -4.54
CA LEU A 181 22.78 -6.32 -5.93
C LEU A 181 21.89 -5.15 -6.38
N PRO A 182 22.05 -4.64 -7.61
CA PRO A 182 21.04 -3.78 -8.22
C PRO A 182 19.66 -4.47 -8.23
N PRO A 183 18.55 -3.78 -7.89
CA PRO A 183 17.21 -4.40 -7.80
C PRO A 183 16.80 -5.24 -9.01
N ARG A 184 17.12 -4.77 -10.23
CA ARG A 184 16.88 -5.50 -11.48
C ARG A 184 17.55 -6.89 -11.60
N LEU A 185 18.57 -7.16 -10.78
CA LEU A 185 19.29 -8.44 -10.74
C LEU A 185 18.81 -9.34 -9.60
N MET A 186 18.00 -8.81 -8.70
CA MET A 186 17.43 -9.58 -7.60
C MET A 186 16.43 -10.61 -8.10
N ARG A 187 16.31 -11.70 -7.37
CA ARG A 187 15.40 -12.82 -7.64
C ARG A 187 14.76 -13.26 -6.34
N GLY A 188 13.75 -14.13 -6.43
CA GLY A 188 13.21 -14.83 -5.25
C GLY A 188 12.85 -13.90 -4.09
N ALA A 189 13.40 -14.19 -2.91
CA ALA A 189 13.11 -13.47 -1.68
C ALA A 189 13.66 -12.04 -1.68
N GLU A 190 14.82 -11.79 -2.30
CA GLU A 190 15.40 -10.46 -2.41
C GLU A 190 14.49 -9.53 -3.22
N ALA A 191 14.03 -9.98 -4.39
CA ALA A 191 13.11 -9.20 -5.22
C ALA A 191 11.76 -8.97 -4.50
N ALA A 192 11.24 -10.00 -3.83
CA ALA A 192 9.99 -9.90 -3.06
C ALA A 192 10.11 -8.89 -1.90
N TRP A 193 11.23 -8.87 -1.19
CA TRP A 193 11.50 -7.86 -0.17
C TRP A 193 11.65 -6.47 -0.76
N HIS A 194 12.47 -6.32 -1.80
CA HIS A 194 12.79 -5.01 -2.37
C HIS A 194 11.62 -4.33 -3.02
N HIS A 195 10.77 -5.07 -3.72
CA HIS A 195 9.66 -4.50 -4.48
C HIS A 195 8.33 -4.61 -3.72
N ARG A 196 8.12 -5.66 -2.93
CA ARG A 196 6.82 -5.92 -2.30
C ARG A 196 6.80 -5.77 -0.78
N LEU A 197 7.95 -5.45 -0.17
CA LEU A 197 8.12 -5.46 1.30
C LEU A 197 7.74 -6.81 1.93
N GLN A 198 7.86 -7.90 1.16
CA GLN A 198 7.54 -9.22 1.65
C GLN A 198 8.66 -9.71 2.56
N ALA A 199 8.39 -9.74 3.87
CA ALA A 199 9.33 -10.26 4.85
C ALA A 199 9.58 -11.77 4.66
N LEU A 200 10.78 -12.22 5.04
CA LEU A 200 11.07 -13.64 5.15
C LEU A 200 10.14 -14.31 6.18
N PRO A 201 9.89 -15.62 6.06
CA PRO A 201 9.13 -16.36 7.06
C PRO A 201 9.72 -16.18 8.46
N ALA A 202 8.85 -15.90 9.45
CA ALA A 202 9.27 -15.59 10.81
C ALA A 202 10.13 -16.69 11.46
N ARG A 203 9.87 -17.97 11.13
CA ARG A 203 10.70 -19.08 11.62
C ARG A 203 12.12 -19.02 11.07
N GLU A 204 12.26 -18.75 9.79
CA GLU A 204 13.55 -18.60 9.13
C GLU A 204 14.32 -17.40 9.71
N LEU A 205 13.66 -16.27 9.91
CA LEU A 205 14.26 -15.09 10.56
C LEU A 205 14.78 -15.40 11.96
N LEU A 206 14.02 -16.16 12.75
CA LEU A 206 14.44 -16.57 14.09
C LEU A 206 15.65 -17.51 14.04
N ASP A 207 15.62 -18.51 13.16
CA ASP A 207 16.72 -19.47 13.03
C ASP A 207 18.01 -18.78 12.58
N ARG A 208 17.92 -17.83 11.62
CA ARG A 208 19.07 -17.00 11.22
C ARG A 208 19.57 -16.12 12.36
N ALA A 209 18.67 -15.45 13.09
CA ALA A 209 19.04 -14.56 14.18
C ALA A 209 19.66 -15.26 15.38
N LEU A 210 19.22 -16.47 15.71
CA LEU A 210 19.85 -17.24 16.78
C LEU A 210 21.23 -17.79 16.39
N ALA A 211 21.50 -17.90 15.10
CA ALA A 211 22.79 -18.35 14.57
C ALA A 211 23.77 -17.19 14.30
N ASP A 212 23.30 -15.94 14.26
CA ASP A 212 24.10 -14.75 13.98
C ASP A 212 24.76 -14.24 15.29
N PRO A 213 26.10 -14.34 15.43
CA PRO A 213 26.80 -13.84 16.61
C PRO A 213 26.96 -12.31 16.63
N ASP A 214 26.69 -11.62 15.52
CA ASP A 214 26.99 -10.21 15.29
C ASP A 214 25.74 -9.33 15.33
N LEU A 215 24.69 -9.76 16.04
CA LEU A 215 23.51 -8.94 16.26
C LEU A 215 23.81 -7.74 17.15
N ASP A 216 23.31 -6.58 16.75
CA ASP A 216 23.35 -5.40 17.60
C ASP A 216 22.13 -5.32 18.54
N ALA A 217 22.04 -4.23 19.31
CA ALA A 217 20.92 -4.03 20.23
C ALA A 217 19.56 -3.88 19.54
N ALA A 218 19.51 -3.24 18.36
CA ALA A 218 18.28 -3.08 17.59
C ALA A 218 17.82 -4.43 17.02
N ASP A 219 18.75 -5.24 16.54
CA ASP A 219 18.51 -6.59 16.06
C ASP A 219 17.94 -7.49 17.15
N HIS A 220 18.57 -7.52 18.33
CA HIS A 220 18.06 -8.30 19.46
C HIS A 220 16.66 -7.87 19.88
N LEU A 221 16.37 -6.57 19.88
CA LEU A 221 15.02 -6.07 20.15
C LEU A 221 14.03 -6.48 19.04
N ALA A 222 14.45 -6.52 17.79
CA ALA A 222 13.64 -7.05 16.70
C ALA A 222 13.37 -8.56 16.88
N VAL A 223 14.34 -9.36 17.35
CA VAL A 223 14.08 -10.78 17.67
C VAL A 223 13.01 -10.92 18.77
N VAL A 224 13.10 -10.13 19.84
CA VAL A 224 12.09 -10.14 20.91
C VAL A 224 10.72 -9.70 20.38
N GLY A 225 10.68 -8.65 19.54
CA GLY A 225 9.45 -8.19 18.90
C GLY A 225 8.83 -9.25 17.97
N LEU A 226 9.65 -9.97 17.20
CA LEU A 226 9.22 -11.05 16.32
C LEU A 226 8.58 -12.20 17.11
N LEU A 227 9.18 -12.59 18.24
CA LEU A 227 8.59 -13.61 19.13
C LEU A 227 7.23 -13.19 19.69
N ALA A 228 7.05 -11.91 20.01
CA ALA A 228 5.76 -11.38 20.43
C ALA A 228 4.72 -11.43 19.31
N GLN A 229 5.11 -11.12 18.06
CA GLN A 229 4.24 -11.24 16.87
C GLN A 229 3.82 -12.68 16.63
N LEU A 230 4.77 -13.63 16.62
CA LEU A 230 4.50 -15.06 16.48
C LEU A 230 3.53 -15.58 17.55
N ARG A 231 3.69 -15.12 18.79
CA ARG A 231 2.78 -15.48 19.87
C ARG A 231 1.36 -14.96 19.61
N ALA A 232 1.21 -13.72 19.17
CA ALA A 232 -0.10 -13.16 18.84
C ALA A 232 -0.79 -13.94 17.70
N GLU A 233 -0.03 -14.32 16.66
CA GLU A 233 -0.53 -15.13 15.55
C GLU A 233 -0.98 -16.53 15.99
N TRP A 234 -0.20 -17.19 16.85
CA TRP A 234 -0.58 -18.48 17.44
C TRP A 234 -1.81 -18.36 18.33
N GLU A 235 -1.91 -17.32 19.15
CA GLU A 235 -3.09 -17.09 19.99
C GLU A 235 -4.36 -16.86 19.15
N ALA A 236 -4.25 -16.13 18.04
CA ALA A 236 -5.36 -15.94 17.09
C ALA A 236 -5.75 -17.24 16.37
N THR A 237 -4.76 -17.98 15.85
CA THR A 237 -4.98 -19.27 15.18
C THR A 237 -5.65 -20.26 16.12
N GLU A 238 -5.16 -20.35 17.36
CA GLU A 238 -5.75 -21.20 18.37
C GLU A 238 -7.19 -20.78 18.69
N ALA A 239 -7.49 -19.48 18.80
CA ALA A 239 -8.86 -19.01 19.00
C ALA A 239 -9.80 -19.47 17.89
N THR A 240 -9.38 -19.33 16.62
CA THR A 240 -10.16 -19.81 15.46
C THR A 240 -10.33 -21.33 15.48
N ALA A 241 -9.29 -22.08 15.81
CA ALA A 241 -9.35 -23.54 15.88
C ALA A 241 -10.32 -24.01 16.98
N LEU A 242 -10.30 -23.39 18.16
CA LEU A 242 -11.22 -23.69 19.26
C LEU A 242 -12.67 -23.40 18.87
N GLN A 243 -12.91 -22.26 18.23
CA GLN A 243 -14.25 -21.88 17.77
C GLN A 243 -14.78 -22.90 16.74
N ARG A 244 -13.97 -23.25 15.73
CA ARG A 244 -14.35 -24.24 14.71
C ARG A 244 -14.58 -25.63 15.29
N ALA A 245 -13.76 -26.05 16.25
CA ALA A 245 -13.96 -27.34 16.93
C ALA A 245 -15.30 -27.37 17.68
N HIS A 246 -15.63 -26.29 18.39
CA HIS A 246 -16.90 -26.17 19.11
C HIS A 246 -18.10 -26.12 18.16
N GLU A 247 -18.01 -25.38 17.05
CA GLU A 247 -19.02 -25.34 15.99
C GLU A 247 -19.24 -26.69 15.32
N ALA A 248 -18.18 -27.51 15.21
CA ALA A 248 -18.25 -28.89 14.72
C ALA A 248 -18.82 -29.89 15.77
N GLY A 249 -19.23 -29.42 16.95
CA GLY A 249 -19.86 -30.23 17.99
C GLY A 249 -18.92 -30.80 19.05
N ALA A 250 -17.62 -30.46 19.03
CA ALA A 250 -16.71 -30.88 20.09
C ALA A 250 -17.10 -30.23 21.42
N SER A 251 -17.15 -31.03 22.49
CA SER A 251 -17.43 -30.48 23.82
C SER A 251 -16.20 -29.78 24.39
N TRP A 252 -16.39 -28.87 25.35
CA TRP A 252 -15.27 -28.26 26.08
C TRP A 252 -14.38 -29.27 26.83
N ALA A 253 -14.89 -30.48 27.09
CA ALA A 253 -14.08 -31.54 27.67
C ALA A 253 -13.12 -32.15 26.61
N ASP A 254 -13.62 -32.40 25.40
CA ASP A 254 -12.81 -32.91 24.28
C ASP A 254 -11.74 -31.90 23.87
N ILE A 255 -12.12 -30.63 23.80
CA ILE A 255 -11.20 -29.52 23.53
C ILE A 255 -10.15 -29.39 24.63
N GLY A 256 -10.55 -29.51 25.90
CA GLY A 256 -9.62 -29.52 27.03
C GLY A 256 -8.63 -30.68 26.95
N ALA A 257 -9.11 -31.88 26.68
CA ALA A 257 -8.27 -33.07 26.49
C ALA A 257 -7.26 -32.89 25.35
N ALA A 258 -7.69 -32.37 24.19
CA ALA A 258 -6.81 -32.09 23.05
C ALA A 258 -5.72 -31.05 23.35
N LEU A 259 -6.02 -30.07 24.20
CA LEU A 259 -5.06 -29.06 24.64
C LEU A 259 -4.20 -29.50 25.85
N GLY A 260 -4.48 -30.66 26.46
CA GLY A 260 -3.84 -31.09 27.70
C GLY A 260 -4.22 -30.23 28.92
N ILE A 261 -5.42 -29.67 28.95
CA ILE A 261 -5.93 -28.82 30.06
C ILE A 261 -7.32 -29.25 30.52
N THR A 262 -7.76 -28.75 31.68
CA THR A 262 -9.11 -29.05 32.17
C THR A 262 -10.20 -28.42 31.28
N ARG A 263 -11.40 -29.01 31.30
CA ARG A 263 -12.62 -28.44 30.66
C ARG A 263 -12.83 -26.96 31.05
N GLN A 264 -12.69 -26.64 32.34
CA GLN A 264 -12.90 -25.29 32.85
C GLN A 264 -11.85 -24.32 32.30
N SER A 265 -10.58 -24.75 32.22
CA SER A 265 -9.49 -23.99 31.62
C SER A 265 -9.72 -23.75 30.13
N ALA A 266 -10.20 -24.75 29.39
CA ALA A 266 -10.53 -24.61 27.97
C ALA A 266 -11.64 -23.58 27.73
N HIS A 267 -12.75 -23.69 28.48
CA HIS A 267 -13.86 -22.73 28.41
C HIS A 267 -13.41 -21.30 28.79
N ALA A 268 -12.61 -21.16 29.86
CA ALA A 268 -12.08 -19.86 30.27
C ALA A 268 -11.13 -19.25 29.23
N ARG A 269 -10.30 -20.08 28.57
CA ARG A 269 -9.37 -19.66 27.52
C ARG A 269 -10.11 -19.18 26.27
N ALA A 270 -11.14 -19.89 25.84
CA ALA A 270 -12.01 -19.46 24.75
C ALA A 270 -12.70 -18.12 25.08
N ARG A 271 -13.25 -17.98 26.28
CA ARG A 271 -13.93 -16.75 26.72
C ARG A 271 -13.00 -15.54 26.83
N ARG A 272 -11.78 -15.70 27.35
CA ARG A 272 -10.81 -14.60 27.48
C ARG A 272 -10.35 -14.07 26.11
N ARG A 273 -10.24 -14.98 25.13
CA ARG A 273 -9.86 -14.64 23.76
C ARG A 273 -11.00 -13.99 22.98
N SER A 274 -12.25 -14.41 23.20
CA SER A 274 -13.41 -13.72 22.61
C SER A 274 -13.58 -12.29 23.13
N THR A 275 -13.04 -11.97 24.32
CA THR A 275 -13.03 -10.62 24.91
C THR A 275 -11.73 -9.84 24.67
N GLY A 276 -10.83 -10.33 23.80
CA GLY A 276 -9.57 -9.64 23.47
C GLY A 276 -8.58 -9.51 24.63
N THR A 277 -8.73 -10.31 25.70
CA THR A 277 -7.87 -10.23 26.89
C THR A 277 -6.64 -11.14 26.71
N PRO A 278 -5.40 -10.62 26.86
CA PRO A 278 -4.19 -11.43 26.74
C PRO A 278 -4.23 -12.60 27.73
N THR A 279 -4.10 -13.82 27.24
CA THR A 279 -4.10 -14.99 28.12
C THR A 279 -2.67 -15.19 28.61
N ARG A 280 -2.40 -14.88 29.89
CA ARG A 280 -1.18 -15.38 30.52
C ARG A 280 -1.20 -16.90 30.44
N LEU A 281 -0.11 -17.49 29.96
CA LEU A 281 0.09 -18.94 30.07
C LEU A 281 -0.12 -19.28 31.53
N SER A 282 -1.18 -20.04 31.81
CA SER A 282 -1.42 -20.54 33.16
C SER A 282 -0.24 -21.43 33.49
N GLY A 283 0.30 -21.34 34.71
CA GLY A 283 1.36 -22.26 35.15
C GLY A 283 0.89 -23.69 34.88
N GLN A 284 1.66 -24.40 34.05
CA GLN A 284 1.48 -25.83 33.89
C GLN A 284 1.84 -26.45 35.23
N HIS A 285 0.84 -27.01 35.92
CA HIS A 285 1.03 -27.86 37.10
C HIS A 285 1.10 -29.31 36.64
#